data_AF-A0A2V6JI47-F1
#
_entry.id   AF-A0A2V6JI47-F1
#
_cell.length_a   1.000
_cell.length_b   1.000
_cell.length_c   1.000
_cell.angle_alpha   90.00
_cell.angle_beta   90.00
_cell.angle_gamma   90.00
#
_symmetry.space_group_name_H-M   'P 1'
#
loop_
_entity.id
_entity.type
_entity.pdbx_description
1 polymer ?
#
loop_
_entity_poly.entity_id
_entity_poly.type
_entity_poly.pdbx_seq_one_letter_code
_entity_poly.pdbx_strand_id
1 'polypeptide(L)'
;MLPHLNVRNDPAPWIIVFPIAFPFVVYAARLIVRVASAPAVAFQRAFVFLICGFYVPALWSFWSVLTRQNLRQDYLPYYPLAFVLASGALLAVSRSLAKYDLHVTQSLRRVPLPAFIALIEFFLAVTTHPFWTDRARIETNLLRGVLKLTDPGDYVLDCKGETIFRQRCFRPVTESIALERLRRGLMADNAAERCIATHTGVAVMMGRMPARARAFVWENYIPVGDNLLVAGRFLGPSSADGTRMDFGVVIPAPYKIIARDNVPVRGTLDGMPYDGPRFLAPGEHTFVQTSPGATLVLLWAQAVDRNFIPLKFSRPAAKG
;
A
#
# COMPACT_ATOMS: atom_id res chain seq x y z
N MET A 1 -22.19 -5.37 -10.59
CA MET A 1 -21.10 -6.26 -10.14
C MET A 1 -20.34 -6.72 -11.38
N LEU A 2 -19.04 -6.45 -11.50
CA LEU A 2 -18.25 -6.74 -12.71
C LEU A 2 -17.97 -8.27 -12.80
N PRO A 3 -18.64 -9.03 -13.68
CA PRO A 3 -18.67 -10.51 -13.62
C PRO A 3 -17.36 -11.21 -14.05
N HIS A 4 -16.29 -10.46 -14.28
CA HIS A 4 -15.16 -10.91 -15.09
C HIS A 4 -13.80 -10.55 -14.47
N LEU A 5 -13.77 -10.27 -13.17
CA LEU A 5 -12.52 -10.19 -12.41
C LEU A 5 -11.88 -11.59 -12.36
N ASN A 6 -11.17 -11.94 -13.43
CA ASN A 6 -10.35 -13.14 -13.63
C ASN A 6 -11.15 -14.45 -13.85
N VAL A 7 -10.97 -15.09 -14.99
CA VAL A 7 -11.47 -16.45 -15.29
C VAL A 7 -10.81 -17.51 -14.37
N ARG A 8 -9.72 -17.16 -13.67
CA ARG A 8 -9.19 -17.97 -12.54
C ARG A 8 -9.90 -17.76 -11.20
N ASN A 9 -10.82 -16.79 -11.11
CA ASN A 9 -11.70 -16.50 -9.98
C ASN A 9 -13.17 -16.55 -10.43
N ASP A 10 -13.56 -17.59 -11.17
CA ASP A 10 -14.97 -17.98 -11.19
C ASP A 10 -15.47 -18.15 -9.75
N PRO A 11 -16.74 -17.84 -9.45
CA PRO A 11 -17.30 -17.99 -8.10
C PRO A 11 -17.58 -19.48 -7.83
N ALA A 12 -16.57 -20.32 -7.83
CA ALA A 12 -16.77 -21.71 -8.23
C ALA A 12 -17.31 -22.66 -7.12
N PRO A 13 -17.02 -22.45 -5.81
CA PRO A 13 -17.77 -23.20 -4.77
C PRO A 13 -18.28 -22.37 -3.58
N TRP A 14 -17.73 -21.19 -3.30
CA TRP A 14 -17.97 -20.48 -2.04
C TRP A 14 -19.36 -19.83 -1.91
N ILE A 15 -20.03 -19.54 -3.04
CA ILE A 15 -21.42 -19.01 -3.04
C ILE A 15 -22.37 -19.92 -2.25
N ILE A 16 -22.12 -21.23 -2.24
CA ILE A 16 -22.98 -22.24 -1.62
C ILE A 16 -22.83 -22.24 -0.09
N VAL A 17 -21.76 -21.64 0.45
CA VAL A 17 -21.52 -21.59 1.91
C VAL A 17 -22.65 -20.88 2.64
N PHE A 18 -23.15 -19.75 2.13
CA PHE A 18 -24.22 -19.01 2.79
C PHE A 18 -25.55 -19.78 2.78
N PRO A 19 -26.06 -20.29 1.64
CA PRO A 19 -27.26 -21.15 1.63
C PRO A 19 -27.17 -22.36 2.54
N ILE A 20 -25.99 -23.00 2.64
CA ILE A 20 -25.79 -24.14 3.55
C ILE A 20 -25.78 -23.67 5.00
N ALA A 21 -24.99 -22.65 5.35
CA ALA A 21 -24.83 -22.18 6.73
C ALA A 21 -26.13 -21.56 7.29
N PHE A 22 -26.93 -20.93 6.43
CA PHE A 22 -28.14 -20.20 6.80
C PHE A 22 -29.11 -20.98 7.70
N PRO A 23 -29.61 -22.17 7.31
CA PRO A 23 -30.53 -22.95 8.15
C PRO A 23 -29.90 -23.36 9.49
N PHE A 24 -28.61 -23.71 9.52
CA PHE A 24 -27.93 -24.10 10.76
C PHE A 24 -27.77 -22.92 11.73
N VAL A 25 -27.42 -21.74 11.23
CA VAL A 25 -27.29 -20.52 12.03
C VAL A 25 -28.66 -20.12 12.61
N VAL A 26 -29.73 -20.14 11.80
CA VAL A 26 -31.09 -19.87 12.29
C VAL A 26 -31.53 -20.90 13.34
N TYR A 27 -31.25 -22.18 13.10
CA TYR A 27 -31.60 -23.24 14.03
C TYR A 27 -30.88 -23.09 15.38
N ALA A 28 -29.55 -22.86 15.36
CA ALA A 28 -28.77 -22.64 16.57
C ALA A 28 -29.22 -21.37 17.33
N ALA A 29 -29.54 -20.29 16.62
CA ALA A 29 -30.09 -19.09 17.24
C ALA A 29 -31.43 -19.37 17.96
N ARG A 30 -32.30 -20.20 17.37
CA ARG A 30 -33.55 -20.63 18.02
C ARG A 30 -33.28 -21.44 19.28
N LEU A 31 -32.26 -22.30 19.29
CA LEU A 31 -31.85 -23.02 20.50
C LEU A 31 -31.36 -22.07 21.60
N ILE A 32 -30.58 -21.06 21.25
CA ILE A 32 -30.11 -20.02 22.19
C ILE A 32 -31.30 -19.28 22.82
N VAL A 33 -32.29 -18.91 22.00
CA VAL A 33 -33.50 -18.22 22.49
C VAL A 33 -34.30 -19.12 23.44
N ARG A 34 -34.45 -20.42 23.13
CA ARG A 34 -35.22 -21.36 23.97
C ARG A 34 -34.61 -21.61 25.35
N VAL A 35 -33.30 -21.52 25.48
CA VAL A 35 -32.58 -21.80 26.74
C VAL A 35 -32.43 -20.54 27.61
N ALA A 36 -32.68 -19.35 27.07
CA ALA A 36 -32.52 -18.10 27.80
C ALA A 36 -33.69 -17.87 28.79
N SER A 37 -33.34 -17.45 30.01
CA SER A 37 -34.31 -17.23 31.10
C SER A 37 -35.12 -15.94 30.96
N ALA A 38 -34.66 -14.96 30.18
CA ALA A 38 -35.31 -13.67 30.00
C ALA A 38 -35.32 -13.23 28.53
N PRO A 39 -36.42 -12.62 28.03
CA PRO A 39 -36.55 -12.19 26.63
C PRO A 39 -35.45 -11.22 26.17
N ALA A 40 -35.05 -10.26 27.02
CA ALA A 40 -34.01 -9.30 26.69
C ALA A 40 -32.63 -9.97 26.50
N VAL A 41 -32.30 -10.93 27.36
CA VAL A 41 -31.04 -11.70 27.28
C VAL A 41 -31.05 -12.65 26.08
N ALA A 42 -32.22 -13.25 25.79
CA ALA A 42 -32.42 -14.09 24.61
C ALA A 42 -32.15 -13.31 23.32
N PHE A 43 -32.72 -12.10 23.23
CA PHE A 43 -32.53 -11.21 22.08
C PHE A 43 -31.06 -10.82 21.90
N GLN A 44 -30.38 -10.33 22.95
CA GLN A 44 -28.98 -9.90 22.87
C GLN A 44 -28.05 -11.04 22.40
N ARG A 45 -28.21 -12.24 22.99
CA ARG A 45 -27.39 -13.41 22.63
C ARG A 45 -27.66 -13.88 21.21
N ALA A 46 -28.93 -13.96 20.81
CA ALA A 46 -29.31 -14.36 19.46
C ALA A 46 -28.84 -13.33 18.43
N PHE A 47 -28.95 -12.04 18.72
CA PHE A 47 -28.49 -10.97 17.84
C PHE A 47 -27.00 -11.05 17.55
N VAL A 48 -26.16 -11.13 18.60
CA VAL A 48 -24.70 -11.29 18.45
C VAL A 48 -24.37 -12.59 17.70
N PHE A 49 -25.04 -13.70 18.04
CA PHE A 49 -24.85 -14.98 17.36
C PHE A 49 -25.21 -14.92 15.87
N LEU A 50 -26.33 -14.32 15.52
CA LEU A 50 -26.79 -14.19 14.13
C LEU A 50 -25.86 -13.30 13.33
N ILE A 51 -25.38 -12.17 13.89
CA ILE A 51 -24.39 -11.32 13.23
C ILE A 51 -23.12 -12.12 12.96
N CYS A 52 -22.54 -12.76 13.97
CA CYS A 52 -21.32 -13.56 13.77
C CYS A 52 -21.55 -14.73 12.78
N GLY A 53 -22.67 -15.42 12.91
CA GLY A 53 -23.03 -16.60 12.12
C GLY A 53 -23.34 -16.28 10.67
N PHE A 54 -23.85 -15.08 10.35
CA PHE A 54 -24.11 -14.68 8.97
C PHE A 54 -22.98 -13.86 8.35
N TYR A 55 -22.23 -13.08 9.13
CA TYR A 55 -21.21 -12.18 8.58
C TYR A 55 -20.15 -12.93 7.78
N VAL A 56 -19.56 -13.98 8.34
CA VAL A 56 -18.48 -14.73 7.65
C VAL A 56 -19.00 -15.49 6.43
N PRO A 57 -20.11 -16.26 6.50
CA PRO A 57 -20.66 -16.91 5.31
C PRO A 57 -21.11 -15.92 4.23
N ALA A 58 -21.68 -14.78 4.61
CA ALA A 58 -22.10 -13.76 3.65
C ALA A 58 -20.89 -13.11 2.98
N LEU A 59 -19.85 -12.79 3.76
CA LEU A 59 -18.60 -12.26 3.23
C LEU A 59 -17.98 -13.26 2.25
N TRP A 60 -17.88 -14.54 2.59
CA TRP A 60 -17.31 -15.57 1.70
C TRP A 60 -18.14 -15.84 0.44
N SER A 61 -19.46 -15.80 0.56
CA SER A 61 -20.36 -16.17 -0.54
C SER A 61 -20.55 -15.01 -1.51
N PHE A 62 -20.62 -13.76 -1.02
CA PHE A 62 -21.02 -12.62 -1.84
C PHE A 62 -19.88 -11.62 -2.10
N TRP A 63 -18.79 -11.63 -1.32
CA TRP A 63 -17.65 -10.75 -1.56
C TRP A 63 -16.63 -11.41 -2.50
N SER A 64 -16.79 -11.22 -3.81
CA SER A 64 -15.91 -11.79 -4.83
C SER A 64 -14.53 -11.13 -4.91
N VAL A 65 -14.29 -10.06 -4.14
CA VAL A 65 -13.04 -9.26 -4.14
C VAL A 65 -12.21 -9.53 -2.88
N LEU A 66 -12.40 -10.71 -2.24
CA LEU A 66 -11.56 -11.19 -1.15
C LEU A 66 -10.12 -11.43 -1.65
N THR A 67 -9.29 -10.40 -1.66
CA THR A 67 -7.85 -10.59 -1.75
C THR A 67 -7.32 -10.99 -0.38
N ARG A 68 -6.29 -11.85 -0.35
CA ARG A 68 -5.66 -12.36 0.89
C ARG A 68 -5.22 -11.23 1.85
N GLN A 69 -5.02 -10.03 1.32
CA GLN A 69 -4.65 -8.81 2.05
C GLN A 69 -5.86 -8.06 2.64
N ASN A 70 -6.96 -7.91 1.89
CA ASN A 70 -8.19 -7.27 2.38
C ASN A 70 -8.94 -8.16 3.39
N LEU A 71 -8.78 -9.48 3.28
CA LEU A 71 -9.42 -10.47 4.15
C LEU A 71 -9.24 -10.14 5.64
N ARG A 72 -8.07 -9.68 6.08
CA ARG A 72 -7.83 -9.33 7.49
C ARG A 72 -8.58 -8.07 7.94
N GLN A 73 -8.72 -7.09 7.06
CA GLN A 73 -9.44 -5.84 7.36
C GLN A 73 -10.95 -6.07 7.33
N ASP A 74 -11.43 -6.88 6.40
CA ASP A 74 -12.86 -7.21 6.28
C ASP A 74 -13.38 -8.01 7.49
N TYR A 75 -12.52 -8.62 8.32
CA TYR A 75 -12.93 -9.26 9.58
C TYR A 75 -12.91 -8.36 10.82
N LEU A 76 -12.42 -7.11 10.71
CA LEU A 76 -12.34 -6.20 11.87
C LEU A 76 -13.68 -6.03 12.61
N PRO A 77 -14.84 -5.89 11.93
CA PRO A 77 -16.13 -5.80 12.63
C PRO A 77 -16.57 -7.12 13.28
N TYR A 78 -16.05 -8.26 12.80
CA TYR A 78 -16.41 -9.60 13.27
C TYR A 78 -15.67 -9.99 14.54
N TYR A 79 -14.35 -9.72 14.62
CA TYR A 79 -13.51 -10.21 15.72
C TYR A 79 -14.01 -9.83 17.13
N PRO A 80 -14.42 -8.58 17.43
CA PRO A 80 -14.90 -8.23 18.77
C PRO A 80 -16.15 -9.01 19.18
N LEU A 81 -17.09 -9.20 18.24
CA LEU A 81 -18.33 -9.94 18.49
C LEU A 81 -18.07 -11.45 18.64
N ALA A 82 -17.20 -11.99 17.79
CA ALA A 82 -16.76 -13.37 17.89
C ALA A 82 -16.03 -13.64 19.21
N PHE A 83 -15.21 -12.70 19.68
CA PHE A 83 -14.53 -12.79 20.97
C PHE A 83 -15.52 -12.87 22.14
N VAL A 84 -16.54 -12.01 22.17
CA VAL A 84 -17.59 -12.03 23.21
C VAL A 84 -18.34 -13.35 23.19
N LEU A 85 -18.72 -13.83 22.00
CA LEU A 85 -19.45 -15.08 21.82
C LEU A 85 -18.62 -16.30 22.23
N ALA A 86 -17.36 -16.37 21.77
CA ALA A 86 -16.43 -17.44 22.11
C ALA A 86 -16.14 -17.44 23.61
N SER A 87 -15.86 -16.29 24.22
CA SER A 87 -15.64 -16.17 25.66
C SER A 87 -16.84 -16.66 26.47
N GLY A 88 -18.07 -16.30 26.07
CA GLY A 88 -19.29 -16.78 26.70
C GLY A 88 -19.46 -18.30 26.59
N ALA A 89 -19.21 -18.87 25.41
CA ALA A 89 -19.26 -20.31 25.18
C ALA A 89 -18.19 -21.05 26.02
N LEU A 90 -16.95 -20.56 26.03
CA LEU A 90 -15.84 -21.10 26.80
C LEU A 90 -16.10 -21.04 28.31
N LEU A 91 -16.73 -19.97 28.81
CA LEU A 91 -17.19 -19.89 30.20
C LEU A 91 -18.25 -20.94 30.53
N ALA A 92 -19.23 -21.16 29.63
CA ALA A 92 -20.25 -22.18 29.81
C ALA A 92 -19.64 -23.59 29.86
N VAL A 93 -18.70 -23.88 28.96
CA VAL A 93 -17.93 -25.14 28.94
C VAL A 93 -17.08 -25.28 30.21
N SER A 94 -16.36 -24.22 30.62
CA SER A 94 -15.54 -24.21 31.84
C SER A 94 -16.37 -24.54 33.08
N ARG A 95 -17.57 -23.98 33.20
CA ARG A 95 -18.51 -24.27 34.30
C ARG A 95 -19.03 -25.70 34.25
N SER A 96 -19.29 -26.24 33.07
CA SER A 96 -19.73 -27.63 32.91
C SER A 96 -18.63 -28.62 33.28
N LEU A 97 -17.39 -28.37 32.83
CA LEU A 97 -16.23 -29.20 33.13
C LEU A 97 -15.85 -29.15 34.62
N ALA A 98 -15.97 -28.00 35.27
CA ALA A 98 -15.67 -27.84 36.70
C ALA A 98 -16.56 -28.68 37.65
N LYS A 99 -17.66 -29.26 37.14
CA LYS A 99 -18.55 -30.18 37.88
C LYS A 99 -18.01 -31.60 37.95
N TYR A 100 -17.10 -31.99 37.06
CA TYR A 100 -16.47 -33.30 37.07
C TYR A 100 -15.21 -33.29 37.95
N ASP A 101 -14.95 -34.36 38.68
CA ASP A 101 -13.84 -34.45 39.64
C ASP A 101 -12.59 -35.07 38.98
N LEU A 102 -11.93 -34.29 38.14
CA LEU A 102 -10.67 -34.65 37.47
C LEU A 102 -9.58 -33.69 37.94
N HIS A 103 -8.31 -34.13 38.03
CA HIS A 103 -7.22 -33.25 38.49
C HIS A 103 -7.12 -31.91 37.74
N VAL A 104 -7.47 -31.89 36.45
CA VAL A 104 -7.50 -30.68 35.59
C VAL A 104 -8.63 -29.71 35.98
N THR A 105 -9.72 -30.19 36.58
CA THR A 105 -10.89 -29.37 36.92
C THR A 105 -10.68 -28.53 38.17
N GLN A 106 -9.73 -28.88 39.04
CA GLN A 106 -9.31 -28.04 40.17
C GLN A 106 -8.65 -26.73 39.71
N SER A 107 -7.84 -26.77 38.65
CA SER A 107 -7.23 -25.57 38.05
C SER A 107 -8.27 -24.71 37.33
N LEU A 108 -9.22 -25.33 36.62
CA LEU A 108 -10.34 -24.64 35.95
C LEU A 108 -11.34 -23.97 36.90
N ARG A 109 -11.42 -24.44 38.15
CA ARG A 109 -12.18 -23.76 39.22
C ARG A 109 -11.52 -22.46 39.67
N ARG A 110 -10.18 -22.37 39.59
CA ARG A 110 -9.41 -21.18 39.99
C ARG A 110 -9.21 -20.20 38.84
N VAL A 111 -8.99 -20.70 37.62
CA VAL A 111 -8.78 -19.91 36.41
C VAL A 111 -9.73 -20.41 35.32
N PRO A 112 -10.75 -19.63 34.92
CA PRO A 112 -11.69 -20.08 33.92
C PRO A 112 -10.99 -20.24 32.56
N LEU A 113 -11.47 -21.17 31.74
CA LEU A 113 -10.85 -21.52 30.46
C LEU A 113 -10.55 -20.33 29.51
N PRO A 114 -11.41 -19.30 29.37
CA PRO A 114 -11.07 -18.12 28.57
C PRO A 114 -9.85 -17.36 29.09
N ALA A 115 -9.62 -17.31 30.40
CA ALA A 115 -8.44 -16.63 30.96
C ALA A 115 -7.15 -17.40 30.65
N PHE A 116 -7.20 -18.73 30.63
CA PHE A 116 -6.07 -19.56 30.22
C PHE A 116 -5.76 -19.40 28.73
N ILE A 117 -6.79 -19.38 27.87
CA ILE A 117 -6.62 -19.13 26.44
C ILE A 117 -6.07 -17.72 26.20
N ALA A 118 -6.60 -16.71 26.87
CA ALA A 118 -6.11 -15.33 26.75
C ALA A 118 -4.64 -15.21 27.16
N LEU A 119 -4.21 -15.94 28.21
CA LEU A 119 -2.81 -15.98 28.64
C LEU A 119 -1.92 -16.62 27.55
N ILE A 120 -2.34 -17.76 26.99
CA ILE A 120 -1.63 -18.42 25.89
C ILE A 120 -1.54 -17.48 24.67
N GLU A 121 -2.66 -16.88 24.27
CA GLU A 121 -2.70 -15.94 23.15
C GLU A 121 -1.80 -14.72 23.40
N PHE A 122 -1.74 -14.21 24.63
CA PHE A 122 -0.84 -13.13 25.00
C PHE A 122 0.63 -13.54 24.80
N PHE A 123 1.05 -14.70 25.31
CA PHE A 123 2.41 -15.18 25.12
C PHE A 123 2.73 -15.46 23.65
N LEU A 124 1.79 -16.06 22.90
CA LEU A 124 1.93 -16.26 21.46
C LEU A 124 2.04 -14.93 20.71
N ALA A 125 1.24 -13.92 21.07
CA ALA A 125 1.29 -12.60 20.45
C ALA A 125 2.65 -11.92 20.71
N VAL A 126 3.14 -11.92 21.95
CA VAL A 126 4.44 -11.33 22.29
C VAL A 126 5.60 -12.02 21.57
N THR A 127 5.55 -13.36 21.44
CA THR A 127 6.62 -14.14 20.79
C THR A 127 6.59 -14.08 19.26
N THR A 128 5.40 -14.12 18.65
CA THR A 128 5.25 -14.11 17.17
C THR A 128 5.19 -12.71 16.57
N HIS A 129 4.76 -11.72 17.36
CA HIS A 129 4.62 -10.32 16.98
C HIS A 129 5.36 -9.44 18.00
N PRO A 130 6.70 -9.52 18.04
CA PRO A 130 7.50 -8.73 18.95
C PRO A 130 7.20 -7.24 18.79
N PHE A 131 6.69 -6.61 19.85
CA PHE A 131 6.31 -5.19 19.84
C PHE A 131 7.51 -4.24 19.68
N TRP A 132 8.72 -4.75 19.90
CA TRP A 132 9.98 -4.03 19.70
C TRP A 132 10.46 -4.02 18.24
N THR A 133 9.77 -4.71 17.31
CA THR A 133 10.09 -4.64 15.88
C THR A 133 9.23 -3.58 15.20
N ASP A 134 9.86 -2.51 14.74
CA ASP A 134 9.21 -1.47 13.94
C ASP A 134 8.92 -1.96 12.51
N ARG A 135 7.80 -2.67 12.35
CA ARG A 135 7.32 -3.15 11.05
C ARG A 135 6.80 -2.00 10.17
N ALA A 136 6.49 -0.84 10.74
CA ALA A 136 5.98 0.34 10.04
C ALA A 136 7.11 1.29 9.58
N ARG A 137 8.37 0.89 9.79
CA ARG A 137 9.54 1.71 9.47
C ARG A 137 9.59 2.11 8.00
N ILE A 138 9.22 1.20 7.09
CA ILE A 138 9.28 1.44 5.64
C ILE A 138 8.27 2.52 5.26
N GLU A 139 7.01 2.37 5.68
CA GLU A 139 5.93 3.34 5.43
C GLU A 139 6.23 4.68 6.10
N THR A 140 6.73 4.65 7.34
CA THR A 140 7.06 5.87 8.11
C THR A 140 8.22 6.62 7.47
N ASN A 141 9.25 5.92 7.01
CA ASN A 141 10.39 6.55 6.33
C ASN A 141 10.01 7.09 4.96
N LEU A 142 9.17 6.37 4.19
CA LEU A 142 8.64 6.85 2.92
C LEU A 142 7.86 8.15 3.12
N LEU A 143 6.94 8.16 4.08
CA LEU A 143 6.13 9.34 4.38
C LEU A 143 6.99 10.51 4.85
N ARG A 144 7.95 10.26 5.76
CA ARG A 144 8.92 11.27 6.20
C ARG A 144 9.73 11.81 5.01
N GLY A 145 10.14 10.93 4.09
CA GLY A 145 10.87 11.28 2.88
C GLY A 145 10.06 12.21 1.99
N VAL A 146 8.81 11.84 1.68
CA VAL A 146 7.89 12.65 0.88
C VAL A 146 7.64 14.00 1.54
N LEU A 147 7.31 14.03 2.84
CA LEU A 147 7.04 15.26 3.57
C LEU A 147 8.24 16.20 3.63
N LYS A 148 9.46 15.65 3.79
CA LYS A 148 10.68 16.45 3.76
C LYS A 148 10.95 16.96 2.35
N LEU A 149 10.72 16.16 1.32
CA LEU A 149 11.04 16.48 -0.06
C LEU A 149 10.06 17.47 -0.73
N THR A 150 8.80 17.49 -0.31
CA THR A 150 7.71 18.23 -0.98
C THR A 150 7.08 19.28 -0.07
N ASP A 151 6.55 20.34 -0.66
CA ASP A 151 5.73 21.34 0.02
C ASP A 151 4.23 20.97 -0.03
N PRO A 152 3.37 21.60 0.80
CA PRO A 152 1.95 21.28 0.83
C PRO A 152 1.22 21.49 -0.50
N GLY A 153 1.72 22.39 -1.36
CA GLY A 153 1.17 22.65 -2.70
C GLY A 153 1.64 21.68 -3.78
N ASP A 154 2.67 20.87 -3.50
CA ASP A 154 3.24 19.96 -4.48
C ASP A 154 2.34 18.74 -4.69
N TYR A 155 2.24 18.32 -5.95
CA TYR A 155 1.60 17.07 -6.31
C TYR A 155 2.59 15.90 -6.25
N VAL A 156 2.08 14.74 -5.85
CA VAL A 156 2.81 13.48 -5.82
C VAL A 156 2.09 12.43 -6.66
N LEU A 157 2.83 11.69 -7.48
CA LEU A 157 2.31 10.49 -8.13
C LEU A 157 2.40 9.32 -7.16
N ASP A 158 1.28 8.64 -6.95
CA ASP A 158 1.20 7.58 -5.95
C ASP A 158 0.19 6.50 -6.36
N CYS A 159 0.47 5.24 -5.99
CA CYS A 159 -0.30 4.09 -6.44
C CYS A 159 -1.70 4.06 -5.80
N LYS A 160 -1.73 3.99 -4.47
CA LYS A 160 -2.94 3.72 -3.69
C LYS A 160 -3.33 4.89 -2.78
N GLY A 161 -2.40 5.76 -2.45
CA GLY A 161 -2.58 6.83 -1.46
C GLY A 161 -1.71 6.63 -0.21
N GLU A 162 -0.54 6.03 -0.38
CA GLU A 162 0.55 5.93 0.59
C GLU A 162 0.99 7.32 1.08
N THR A 163 0.75 8.37 0.29
CA THR A 163 1.14 9.76 0.53
C THR A 163 -0.03 10.66 0.94
N ILE A 164 -0.79 10.24 1.95
CA ILE A 164 -2.05 10.90 2.40
C ILE A 164 -1.96 12.41 2.68
N PHE A 165 -0.76 12.92 3.00
CA PHE A 165 -0.52 14.33 3.33
C PHE A 165 -0.13 15.19 2.12
N ARG A 166 -0.15 14.65 0.90
CA ARG A 166 0.10 15.38 -0.33
C ARG A 166 -1.02 15.16 -1.34
N GLN A 167 -1.19 16.15 -2.22
CA GLN A 167 -2.17 16.03 -3.28
C GLN A 167 -1.69 15.03 -4.32
N ARG A 168 -2.56 14.11 -4.72
CA ARG A 168 -2.24 13.16 -5.79
C ARG A 168 -2.54 13.77 -7.16
N CYS A 169 -1.58 13.72 -8.08
CA CYS A 169 -1.80 14.15 -9.47
C CYS A 169 -2.79 13.22 -10.19
N PHE A 170 -2.73 11.93 -9.86
CA PHE A 170 -3.60 10.87 -10.34
C PHE A 170 -4.43 10.31 -9.18
N ARG A 171 -5.74 10.58 -9.20
CA ARG A 171 -6.68 10.23 -8.12
C ARG A 171 -7.07 8.75 -8.05
N PRO A 172 -7.22 8.01 -9.16
CA PRO A 172 -7.61 6.61 -9.07
C PRO A 172 -6.63 5.79 -8.23
N VAL A 173 -7.18 4.98 -7.34
CA VAL A 173 -6.42 4.03 -6.50
C VAL A 173 -6.15 2.80 -7.36
N THR A 174 -4.88 2.51 -7.67
CA THR A 174 -4.48 1.48 -8.66
C THR A 174 -4.53 0.05 -8.11
N GLU A 175 -5.68 -0.29 -7.54
CA GLU A 175 -6.04 -1.63 -7.08
C GLU A 175 -6.61 -2.51 -8.21
N SER A 176 -6.82 -3.79 -7.94
CA SER A 176 -7.21 -4.79 -8.95
C SER A 176 -8.41 -4.37 -9.82
N ILE A 177 -9.46 -3.79 -9.22
CA ILE A 177 -10.64 -3.30 -9.95
C ILE A 177 -10.28 -2.11 -10.86
N ALA A 178 -9.54 -1.14 -10.34
CA ALA A 178 -9.17 0.06 -11.10
C ALA A 178 -8.24 -0.28 -12.27
N LEU A 179 -7.27 -1.18 -12.05
CA LEU A 179 -6.37 -1.67 -13.10
C LEU A 179 -7.14 -2.42 -14.19
N GLU A 180 -8.14 -3.23 -13.83
CA GLU A 180 -8.99 -3.91 -14.81
C GLU A 180 -9.80 -2.91 -15.63
N ARG A 181 -10.36 -1.89 -14.98
CA ARG A 181 -11.09 -0.81 -15.68
C ARG A 181 -10.19 -0.04 -16.64
N LEU A 182 -8.96 0.27 -16.23
CA LEU A 182 -7.97 0.92 -17.11
C LEU A 182 -7.62 0.04 -18.31
N ARG A 183 -7.35 -1.25 -18.08
CA ARG A 183 -7.05 -2.20 -19.17
C ARG A 183 -8.18 -2.27 -20.19
N ARG A 184 -9.43 -2.16 -19.74
CA ARG A 184 -10.63 -2.18 -20.60
C ARG A 184 -11.02 -0.83 -21.19
N GLY A 185 -10.28 0.24 -20.91
CA GLY A 185 -10.66 1.60 -21.33
C GLY A 185 -11.92 2.13 -20.65
N LEU A 186 -12.37 1.53 -19.54
CA LEU A 186 -13.51 1.98 -18.73
C LEU A 186 -13.13 3.09 -17.73
N MET A 187 -11.87 3.50 -17.75
CA MET A 187 -11.29 4.61 -16.99
C MET A 187 -10.14 5.19 -17.82
N ALA A 188 -9.94 6.50 -17.75
CA ALA A 188 -8.85 7.15 -18.46
C ALA A 188 -7.49 6.78 -17.84
N ASP A 189 -6.59 6.22 -18.66
CA ASP A 189 -5.18 6.03 -18.29
C ASP A 189 -4.38 7.28 -18.65
N ASN A 190 -4.53 8.31 -17.81
CA ASN A 190 -3.94 9.63 -18.05
C ASN A 190 -2.92 10.05 -16.97
N ALA A 191 -2.33 9.10 -16.24
CA ALA A 191 -1.45 9.40 -15.12
C ALA A 191 -0.22 10.21 -15.54
N ALA A 192 0.37 9.91 -16.69
CA ALA A 192 1.52 10.63 -17.23
C ALA A 192 1.17 12.08 -17.58
N GLU A 193 0.07 12.28 -18.29
CA GLU A 193 -0.46 13.59 -18.67
C GLU A 193 -0.79 14.43 -17.44
N ARG A 194 -1.35 13.81 -16.39
CA ARG A 194 -1.59 14.46 -15.11
C ARG A 194 -0.29 14.87 -14.44
N CYS A 195 0.74 14.02 -14.42
CA CYS A 195 2.05 14.39 -13.85
C CYS A 195 2.65 15.61 -14.54
N ILE A 196 2.54 15.68 -15.87
CA ILE A 196 3.03 16.82 -16.67
C ILE A 196 2.23 18.08 -16.33
N ALA A 197 0.90 17.98 -16.39
CA ALA A 197 0.00 19.12 -16.15
C ALA A 197 0.09 19.68 -14.71
N THR A 198 0.46 18.85 -13.74
CA THR A 198 0.61 19.26 -12.33
C THR A 198 2.07 19.39 -11.89
N HIS A 199 3.02 19.45 -12.82
CA HIS A 199 4.45 19.64 -12.53
C HIS A 199 4.99 18.67 -11.46
N THR A 200 4.56 17.41 -11.50
CA THR A 200 4.76 16.44 -10.42
C THR A 200 6.22 15.97 -10.35
N GLY A 201 7.01 16.60 -9.49
CA GLY A 201 8.42 16.28 -9.30
C GLY A 201 8.70 14.97 -8.54
N VAL A 202 7.70 14.38 -7.88
CA VAL A 202 7.88 13.20 -7.01
C VAL A 202 6.93 12.06 -7.37
N ALA A 203 7.45 10.83 -7.40
CA ALA A 203 6.68 9.62 -7.58
C ALA A 203 6.98 8.59 -6.48
N VAL A 204 5.94 7.91 -6.02
CA VAL A 204 6.00 6.84 -5.04
C VAL A 204 5.49 5.54 -5.68
N MET A 205 6.36 4.53 -5.71
CA MET A 205 6.11 3.27 -6.41
C MET A 205 5.94 2.09 -5.44
N MET A 206 5.29 2.33 -4.31
CA MET A 206 4.99 1.30 -3.30
C MET A 206 3.68 0.55 -3.63
N GLY A 207 3.59 -0.05 -4.82
CA GLY A 207 2.37 -0.75 -5.20
C GLY A 207 2.28 -1.12 -6.68
N ARG A 208 1.04 -1.33 -7.14
CA ARG A 208 0.76 -1.63 -8.55
C ARG A 208 0.46 -0.33 -9.29
N MET A 209 0.87 -0.25 -10.54
CA MET A 209 0.64 0.89 -11.42
C MET A 209 0.29 0.37 -12.82
N PRO A 210 -0.53 1.07 -13.62
CA PRO A 210 -0.73 0.74 -15.04
C PRO A 210 0.61 0.66 -15.78
N ALA A 211 0.69 -0.19 -16.80
CA ALA A 211 1.95 -0.41 -17.51
C ALA A 211 2.50 0.89 -18.12
N ARG A 212 1.64 1.71 -18.73
CA ARG A 212 1.98 3.01 -19.31
C ARG A 212 2.54 3.98 -18.27
N ALA A 213 1.85 4.14 -17.14
CA ALA A 213 2.29 5.00 -16.04
C ALA A 213 3.61 4.50 -15.42
N ARG A 214 3.80 3.19 -15.27
CA ARG A 214 5.07 2.62 -14.80
C ARG A 214 6.22 2.91 -15.76
N ALA A 215 6.01 2.74 -17.07
CA ALA A 215 7.01 3.07 -18.09
C ALA A 215 7.38 4.56 -18.04
N PHE A 216 6.37 5.44 -17.95
CA PHE A 216 6.58 6.87 -17.79
C PHE A 216 7.44 7.22 -16.56
N VAL A 217 7.14 6.62 -15.40
CA VAL A 217 7.94 6.84 -14.18
C VAL A 217 9.38 6.35 -14.38
N TRP A 218 9.56 5.16 -14.95
CA TRP A 218 10.88 4.58 -15.19
C TRP A 218 11.75 5.42 -16.13
N GLU A 219 11.14 6.06 -17.12
CA GLU A 219 11.86 6.87 -18.10
C GLU A 219 12.22 8.27 -17.59
N ASN A 220 11.39 8.84 -16.71
CA ASN A 220 11.44 10.27 -16.33
C ASN A 220 11.74 10.54 -14.85
N TYR A 221 11.85 9.51 -14.01
CA TYR A 221 12.17 9.64 -12.59
C TYR A 221 13.37 8.78 -12.20
N ILE A 222 14.11 9.23 -11.19
CA ILE A 222 15.28 8.58 -10.62
C ILE A 222 15.01 8.22 -9.16
N PRO A 223 15.35 7.00 -8.71
CA PRO A 223 15.22 6.61 -7.32
C PRO A 223 16.20 7.36 -6.40
N VAL A 224 15.67 7.97 -5.34
CA VAL A 224 16.43 8.69 -4.30
C VAL A 224 16.26 8.07 -2.90
N GLY A 225 15.44 7.03 -2.79
CA GLY A 225 15.19 6.28 -1.56
C GLY A 225 14.35 5.03 -1.81
N ASP A 226 13.89 4.38 -0.75
CA ASP A 226 13.04 3.19 -0.84
C ASP A 226 11.66 3.56 -1.38
N ASN A 227 11.37 3.14 -2.62
CA ASN A 227 10.14 3.46 -3.35
C ASN A 227 9.86 4.96 -3.59
N LEU A 228 10.84 5.83 -3.32
CA LEU A 228 10.77 7.28 -3.53
C LEU A 228 11.61 7.67 -4.74
N LEU A 229 10.97 8.28 -5.74
CA LEU A 229 11.59 8.70 -6.99
C LEU A 229 11.32 10.18 -7.26
N VAL A 230 12.26 10.81 -7.96
CA VAL A 230 12.22 12.24 -8.29
C VAL A 230 12.41 12.43 -9.78
N ALA A 231 11.69 13.38 -10.38
CA ALA A 231 11.83 13.73 -11.78
C ALA A 231 13.30 14.05 -12.11
N GLY A 232 13.84 13.37 -13.11
CA GLY A 232 15.25 13.48 -13.46
C GLY A 232 15.70 12.45 -14.48
N ARG A 233 16.93 12.63 -14.96
CA ARG A 233 17.54 11.77 -15.99
C ARG A 233 19.04 11.63 -15.78
N PHE A 234 19.55 10.41 -16.00
CA PHE A 234 20.98 10.20 -16.13
C PHE A 234 21.43 10.75 -17.48
N LEU A 235 22.45 11.59 -17.47
CA LEU A 235 22.98 12.22 -18.67
C LEU A 235 24.13 11.37 -19.20
N GLY A 236 23.95 10.83 -20.40
CA GLY A 236 24.97 10.07 -21.12
C GLY A 236 25.65 10.96 -22.17
N PRO A 237 26.95 10.76 -22.44
CA PRO A 237 27.61 11.43 -23.55
C PRO A 237 26.98 11.04 -24.88
N SER A 238 26.96 11.98 -25.82
CA SER A 238 26.56 11.76 -27.19
C SER A 238 27.57 10.86 -27.89
N SER A 239 27.11 10.07 -28.86
CA SER A 239 27.97 9.16 -29.62
C SER A 239 29.05 9.89 -30.42
N ALA A 240 28.79 11.14 -30.82
CA ALA A 240 29.69 11.96 -31.62
C ALA A 240 30.64 12.83 -30.78
N ASP A 241 30.27 13.14 -29.53
CA ASP A 241 31.02 14.05 -28.66
C ASP A 241 30.85 13.65 -27.19
N GLY A 242 31.95 13.23 -26.57
CA GLY A 242 32.01 12.79 -25.18
C GLY A 242 31.75 13.88 -24.15
N THR A 243 31.75 15.16 -24.55
CA THR A 243 31.45 16.31 -23.68
C THR A 243 30.00 16.79 -23.80
N ARG A 244 29.29 16.40 -24.86
CA ARG A 244 27.92 16.78 -25.12
C ARG A 244 26.95 15.71 -24.61
N MET A 245 25.90 16.12 -23.92
CA MET A 245 24.80 15.26 -23.49
C MET A 245 23.48 15.84 -23.99
N ASP A 246 22.78 15.08 -24.83
CA ASP A 246 21.44 15.42 -25.31
C ASP A 246 20.39 14.65 -24.49
N PHE A 247 19.35 15.34 -24.03
CA PHE A 247 18.32 14.73 -23.19
C PHE A 247 16.97 15.43 -23.30
N GLY A 248 15.89 14.64 -23.24
CA GLY A 248 14.52 15.14 -23.14
C GLY A 248 14.07 15.40 -21.71
N VAL A 249 13.35 16.49 -21.51
CA VAL A 249 12.56 16.81 -20.30
C VAL A 249 11.08 16.76 -20.67
N VAL A 250 10.27 16.11 -19.84
CA VAL A 250 8.83 15.96 -20.06
C VAL A 250 8.00 16.71 -19.01
N ILE A 251 8.52 16.83 -17.79
CA ILE A 251 7.86 17.54 -16.69
C ILE A 251 8.48 18.94 -16.59
N PRO A 252 7.73 20.02 -16.82
CA PRO A 252 8.27 21.37 -16.71
C PRO A 252 8.59 21.68 -15.25
N ALA A 253 9.85 21.97 -14.91
CA ALA A 253 10.24 22.34 -13.55
C ALA A 253 11.65 22.97 -13.52
N PRO A 254 12.06 23.56 -12.38
CA PRO A 254 13.46 23.85 -12.11
C PRO A 254 14.27 22.56 -11.91
N TYR A 255 15.37 22.40 -12.64
CA TYR A 255 16.29 21.26 -12.55
C TYR A 255 17.72 21.72 -12.23
N LYS A 256 18.48 20.85 -11.57
CA LYS A 256 19.92 20.97 -11.37
C LYS A 256 20.63 19.77 -12.00
N ILE A 257 21.75 20.04 -12.65
CA ILE A 257 22.72 19.03 -13.06
C ILE A 257 23.72 18.86 -11.91
N ILE A 258 23.87 17.62 -11.44
CA ILE A 258 24.79 17.23 -10.39
C ILE A 258 25.74 16.14 -10.88
N ALA A 259 26.97 16.16 -10.37
CA ALA A 259 27.93 15.07 -10.53
C ALA A 259 27.95 14.20 -9.27
N ARG A 260 28.58 13.02 -9.38
CA ARG A 260 28.94 12.22 -8.22
C ARG A 260 29.81 13.06 -7.26
N ASP A 261 29.64 12.83 -5.96
CA ASP A 261 30.43 13.45 -4.88
C ASP A 261 30.35 14.99 -4.81
N ASN A 262 29.27 15.60 -5.32
CA ASN A 262 29.03 17.05 -5.29
C ASN A 262 30.14 17.90 -5.95
N VAL A 263 30.87 17.32 -6.91
CA VAL A 263 31.85 18.09 -7.69
C VAL A 263 31.13 19.19 -8.48
N PRO A 264 31.61 20.45 -8.46
CA PRO A 264 31.01 21.53 -9.22
C PRO A 264 30.94 21.20 -10.73
N VAL A 265 29.72 21.22 -11.27
CA VAL A 265 29.47 21.00 -12.69
C VAL A 265 29.64 22.34 -13.43
N ARG A 266 30.51 22.36 -14.44
CA ARG A 266 30.73 23.52 -15.32
C ARG A 266 30.48 23.12 -16.77
N GLY A 267 29.81 24.02 -17.49
CA GLY A 267 29.43 23.79 -18.88
C GLY A 267 28.44 24.82 -19.38
N THR A 268 27.83 24.53 -20.52
CA THR A 268 26.70 25.29 -21.07
C THR A 268 25.47 24.41 -21.14
N LEU A 269 24.32 24.96 -20.76
CA LEU A 269 23.00 24.32 -20.87
C LEU A 269 22.19 25.14 -21.88
N ASP A 270 21.81 24.52 -22.99
CA ASP A 270 21.15 25.13 -24.14
C ASP A 270 21.90 26.36 -24.68
N GLY A 271 23.24 26.24 -24.75
CA GLY A 271 24.14 27.30 -25.23
C GLY A 271 24.48 28.39 -24.21
N MET A 272 23.77 28.45 -23.08
CA MET A 272 24.01 29.45 -22.04
C MET A 272 24.88 28.88 -20.91
N PRO A 273 25.82 29.64 -20.32
CA PRO A 273 26.62 29.19 -19.18
C PRO A 273 25.73 28.60 -18.07
N TYR A 274 26.13 27.44 -17.53
CA TYR A 274 25.42 26.80 -16.44
C TYR A 274 26.00 27.23 -15.09
N ASP A 275 25.16 27.91 -14.30
CA ASP A 275 25.48 28.53 -13.02
C ASP A 275 24.63 27.97 -11.86
N GLY A 276 23.69 27.07 -12.13
CA GLY A 276 22.87 26.42 -11.12
C GLY A 276 21.47 26.04 -11.62
N PRO A 277 20.46 25.99 -10.73
CA PRO A 277 19.12 25.54 -11.09
C PRO A 277 18.52 26.37 -12.22
N ARG A 278 17.96 25.68 -13.22
CA ARG A 278 17.31 26.30 -14.37
C ARG A 278 15.94 25.68 -14.61
N PHE A 279 14.96 26.52 -14.92
CA PHE A 279 13.67 26.04 -15.39
C PHE A 279 13.82 25.45 -16.79
N LEU A 280 13.40 24.19 -16.97
CA LEU A 280 13.39 23.51 -18.25
C LEU A 280 11.94 23.25 -18.65
N ALA A 281 11.57 23.71 -19.85
CA ALA A 281 10.28 23.40 -20.46
C ALA A 281 10.28 21.96 -21.01
N PRO A 282 9.13 21.38 -21.37
CA PRO A 282 9.10 20.10 -22.06
C PRO A 282 9.79 20.20 -23.43
N GLY A 283 10.71 19.29 -23.74
CA GLY A 283 11.46 19.31 -24.99
C GLY A 283 12.84 18.66 -24.87
N GLU A 284 13.59 18.72 -25.98
CA GLU A 284 14.99 18.30 -26.02
C GLU A 284 15.90 19.44 -25.56
N HIS A 285 16.89 19.09 -24.76
CA HIS A 285 17.88 20.00 -24.19
C HIS A 285 19.29 19.44 -24.41
N THR A 286 20.27 20.34 -24.44
CA THR A 286 21.67 19.96 -24.62
C THR A 286 22.51 20.58 -23.51
N PHE A 287 23.29 19.73 -22.84
CA PHE A 287 24.34 20.16 -21.93
C PHE A 287 25.72 19.85 -22.53
N VAL A 288 26.63 20.82 -22.51
CA VAL A 288 28.01 20.64 -22.97
C VAL A 288 28.96 20.90 -21.80
N GLN A 289 29.68 19.87 -21.39
CA GLN A 289 30.59 19.92 -20.24
C GLN A 289 31.94 20.53 -20.64
N THR A 290 32.53 21.34 -19.76
CA THR A 290 33.86 21.93 -20.02
C THR A 290 35.00 20.90 -19.91
N SER A 291 34.81 19.83 -19.15
CA SER A 291 35.79 18.76 -18.95
C SER A 291 35.12 17.39 -18.94
N PRO A 292 35.52 16.43 -19.80
CA PRO A 292 34.87 15.13 -19.89
C PRO A 292 35.12 14.26 -18.65
N GLY A 293 34.26 13.26 -18.44
CA GLY A 293 34.52 12.12 -17.54
C GLY A 293 33.68 12.03 -16.27
N ALA A 294 32.79 12.99 -16.01
CA ALA A 294 31.86 12.90 -14.88
C ALA A 294 30.54 12.23 -15.31
N THR A 295 30.04 11.28 -14.52
CA THR A 295 28.65 10.82 -14.68
C THR A 295 27.71 11.88 -14.11
N LEU A 296 26.94 12.51 -14.99
CA LEU A 296 26.04 13.60 -14.63
C LEU A 296 24.60 13.12 -14.51
N VAL A 297 23.85 13.76 -13.63
CA VAL A 297 22.42 13.54 -13.42
C VAL A 297 21.71 14.87 -13.44
N LEU A 298 20.68 14.98 -14.26
CA LEU A 298 19.68 16.03 -14.16
C LEU A 298 18.64 15.60 -13.12
N LEU A 299 18.39 16.43 -12.12
CA LEU A 299 17.41 16.13 -11.07
C LEU A 299 16.60 17.37 -10.74
N TRP A 300 15.33 17.20 -10.37
CA TRP A 300 14.48 18.28 -9.90
C TRP A 300 15.18 19.08 -8.78
N ALA A 301 15.28 20.40 -8.95
CA ALA A 301 16.14 21.26 -8.14
C ALA A 301 15.83 21.17 -6.64
N GLN A 302 14.54 21.14 -6.29
CA GLN A 302 14.09 21.03 -4.90
C GLN A 302 14.58 19.74 -4.23
N ALA A 303 14.69 18.63 -4.95
CA ALA A 303 15.25 17.40 -4.40
C ALA A 303 16.72 17.57 -4.03
N VAL A 304 17.50 18.17 -4.93
CA VAL A 304 18.92 18.47 -4.69
C VAL A 304 19.08 19.40 -3.49
N ASP A 305 18.30 20.48 -3.42
CA ASP A 305 18.34 21.44 -2.32
C ASP A 305 18.00 20.83 -0.95
N ARG A 306 17.16 19.78 -0.96
CA ARG A 306 16.79 19.04 0.24
C ARG A 306 17.66 17.81 0.50
N ASN A 307 18.77 17.66 -0.23
CA ASN A 307 19.75 16.58 -0.14
C ASN A 307 19.19 15.19 -0.48
N PHE A 308 18.22 15.12 -1.39
CA PHE A 308 17.74 13.87 -1.99
C PHE A 308 18.47 13.62 -3.30
N ILE A 309 19.61 12.94 -3.21
CA ILE A 309 20.44 12.55 -4.35
C ILE A 309 20.25 11.07 -4.71
N PRO A 310 20.54 10.64 -5.95
CA PRO A 310 20.39 9.26 -6.35
C PRO A 310 21.28 8.32 -5.53
N LEU A 311 20.73 7.18 -5.12
CA LEU A 311 21.52 6.13 -4.43
C LEU A 311 22.59 5.50 -5.32
N LYS A 312 22.35 5.52 -6.64
CA LYS A 312 23.25 5.03 -7.68
C LYS A 312 23.27 6.03 -8.83
N PHE A 313 24.46 6.36 -9.31
CA PHE A 313 24.69 7.23 -10.46
C PHE A 313 24.63 6.45 -11.79
N SER A 314 23.81 5.40 -11.85
CA SER A 314 23.58 4.61 -13.06
C SER A 314 22.17 4.03 -13.03
N ARG A 315 21.56 3.89 -14.21
CA ARG A 315 20.26 3.22 -14.31
C ARG A 315 20.42 1.75 -13.87
N PRO A 316 19.63 1.25 -12.91
CA PRO A 316 19.54 -0.18 -12.68
C PRO A 316 19.05 -0.85 -13.96
N ALA A 317 19.57 -2.04 -14.30
CA ALA A 317 19.01 -2.83 -15.39
C ALA A 317 17.50 -3.00 -15.16
N ALA A 318 16.69 -2.76 -16.19
CA ALA A 318 15.25 -2.97 -16.09
C ALA A 318 15.02 -4.43 -15.67
N LYS A 319 14.38 -4.64 -14.52
CA LYS A 319 13.86 -5.96 -14.19
C LYS A 319 12.65 -6.18 -15.10
N GLY A 320 12.82 -7.08 -16.07
CA GLY A 320 11.74 -7.56 -16.93
C GLY A 320 10.62 -8.22 -16.14
#